data_AF-A0A7J6X8V4-F1
#
_entry.id   AF-A0A7J6X8V4-F1
#
_cell.length_a   1.000
_cell.length_b   1.000
_cell.length_c   1.000
_cell.angle_alpha   90.00
_cell.angle_beta   90.00
_cell.angle_gamma   90.00
#
_symmetry.space_group_name_H-M   'P 1'
#
loop_
_entity.id
_entity.type
_entity.pdbx_description
1 polymer ?
#
loop_
_entity_poly.entity_id
_entity_poly.type
_entity_poly.pdbx_seq_one_letter_code
_entity_poly.pdbx_strand_id
1 'polypeptide(L)'
;MIVSKLGFGCMGLSGVYNAPVSDETGISIIKDAFNKGITFFDTADVYGASANEVLVGKALKQLPREKIQLATKFGIAGIEPTGLVIKGTPEYVRACCEASLKRLDVEYIDLYYQHRVDISTPIEDTMGELKKLVEEGKVKFIGLSEAGPDTIRRAHAVHPITALQMEWSLWTRDIEEEIVPLCRSVQILIHDLLRISSCIFILFLFTFSFQFND
;
A
#
# COMPACT_ATOMS: atom_id res chain seq x y z
N MET A 1 -9.96 9.53 0.51
CA MET A 1 -8.54 9.93 0.60
C MET A 1 -8.19 10.83 -0.58
N ILE A 2 -7.49 11.95 -0.37
CA ILE A 2 -6.96 12.80 -1.46
C ILE A 2 -5.44 12.59 -1.51
N VAL A 3 -4.89 12.43 -2.71
CA VAL A 3 -3.49 12.09 -2.95
C VAL A 3 -2.96 12.87 -4.15
N SER A 4 -1.65 13.07 -4.23
CA SER A 4 -0.98 13.52 -5.45
C SER A 4 -1.25 12.55 -6.61
N LYS A 5 -1.35 13.07 -7.84
CA LYS A 5 -1.62 12.25 -9.03
C LYS A 5 -0.54 11.17 -9.26
N LEU A 6 0.69 11.50 -8.87
CA LEU A 6 1.84 10.60 -8.84
C LEU A 6 2.18 10.28 -7.38
N GLY A 7 2.35 9.00 -7.06
CA GLY A 7 2.90 8.53 -5.79
C GLY A 7 4.37 8.13 -5.93
N PHE A 8 5.03 7.93 -4.79
CA PHE A 8 6.42 7.50 -4.73
C PHE A 8 6.58 6.17 -4.00
N GLY A 9 7.26 5.22 -4.64
CA GLY A 9 7.48 3.88 -4.11
C GLY A 9 8.81 3.79 -3.39
N CYS A 10 8.76 3.61 -2.06
CA CYS A 10 9.95 3.63 -1.22
C CYS A 10 10.76 2.33 -1.30
N MET A 11 10.21 1.25 -1.83
CA MET A 11 10.83 -0.09 -1.88
C MET A 11 12.27 -0.07 -2.40
N GLY A 12 12.53 0.68 -3.48
CA GLY A 12 13.86 0.74 -4.11
C GLY A 12 14.95 1.32 -3.21
N LEU A 13 14.58 2.10 -2.19
CA LEU A 13 15.54 2.73 -1.27
C LEU A 13 16.23 1.71 -0.34
N SER A 14 15.61 0.56 -0.09
CA SER A 14 16.12 -0.46 0.85
C SER A 14 16.51 -1.77 0.18
N GLY A 15 16.76 -1.74 -1.13
CA GLY A 15 17.57 -2.76 -1.79
C GLY A 15 16.85 -4.02 -2.27
N VAL A 16 15.66 -3.87 -2.87
CA VAL A 16 14.94 -5.00 -3.49
C VAL A 16 15.45 -5.32 -4.91
N TYR A 17 15.69 -4.28 -5.72
CA TYR A 17 16.14 -4.43 -7.12
C TYR A 17 17.56 -3.92 -7.35
N ASN A 18 18.13 -3.22 -6.38
CA ASN A 18 19.44 -2.58 -6.44
C ASN A 18 20.10 -2.67 -5.05
N ALA A 19 21.32 -2.19 -4.92
CA ALA A 19 21.89 -1.97 -3.58
C ALA A 19 21.03 -0.95 -2.81
N PRO A 20 20.82 -1.15 -1.49
CA PRO A 20 20.17 -0.14 -0.66
C PRO A 20 20.98 1.16 -0.67
N VAL A 21 20.29 2.30 -0.63
CA VAL A 21 20.95 3.60 -0.47
C VAL A 21 21.23 3.86 1.02
N SER A 22 22.09 4.84 1.31
CA SER A 22 22.26 5.30 2.69
C SER A 22 20.99 6.00 3.19
N ASP A 23 20.78 5.99 4.52
CA ASP A 23 19.64 6.67 5.14
C ASP A 23 19.56 8.17 4.75
N GLU A 24 20.69 8.87 4.75
CA GLU A 24 20.78 10.27 4.32
C GLU A 24 20.28 10.47 2.89
N THR A 25 20.70 9.58 1.98
CA THR A 25 20.28 9.63 0.57
C THR A 25 18.79 9.34 0.44
N GLY A 26 18.29 8.29 1.11
CA GLY A 26 16.87 7.93 1.07
C GLY A 26 15.97 9.03 1.63
N ILE A 27 16.34 9.63 2.75
CA ILE A 27 15.63 10.78 3.34
C ILE A 27 15.63 11.97 2.38
N SER A 28 16.79 12.27 1.77
CA SER A 28 16.91 13.36 0.79
C SER A 28 15.97 13.17 -0.41
N ILE A 29 15.90 11.95 -0.95
CA ILE A 29 15.01 11.60 -2.07
C ILE A 29 13.53 11.77 -1.69
N ILE A 30 13.10 11.28 -0.52
CA ILE A 30 11.72 11.42 -0.05
C ILE A 30 11.35 12.91 0.11
N LYS A 31 12.27 13.71 0.65
CA LYS A 31 12.06 15.17 0.79
C LYS A 31 11.99 15.87 -0.57
N ASP A 32 12.85 15.52 -1.52
CA ASP A 32 12.79 16.07 -2.88
C ASP A 32 11.48 15.72 -3.59
N ALA A 33 11.02 14.47 -3.46
CA ALA A 33 9.72 14.03 -3.98
C ALA A 33 8.57 14.89 -3.40
N PHE A 34 8.58 15.11 -2.08
CA PHE A 34 7.59 15.96 -1.42
C PHE A 34 7.65 17.42 -1.90
N ASN A 35 8.85 17.99 -2.02
CA ASN A 35 9.04 19.36 -2.52
C ASN A 35 8.57 19.53 -3.97
N LYS A 36 8.53 18.44 -4.75
CA LYS A 36 7.98 18.39 -6.11
C LYS A 36 6.46 18.12 -6.14
N GLY A 37 5.80 18.10 -5.00
CA GLY A 37 4.35 17.96 -4.88
C GLY A 37 3.84 16.53 -4.74
N ILE A 38 4.72 15.54 -4.54
CA ILE A 38 4.29 14.16 -4.23
C ILE A 38 3.90 14.08 -2.75
N THR A 39 2.66 13.68 -2.47
CA THR A 39 2.14 13.53 -1.11
C THR A 39 1.84 12.09 -0.75
N PHE A 40 1.77 11.19 -1.73
CA PHE A 40 1.50 9.78 -1.52
C PHE A 40 2.77 8.93 -1.56
N PHE A 41 3.10 8.28 -0.44
CA PHE A 41 4.30 7.46 -0.29
C PHE A 41 3.92 6.04 0.08
N ASP A 42 4.42 5.07 -0.68
CA ASP A 42 4.13 3.64 -0.54
C ASP A 42 5.36 2.88 -0.02
N THR A 43 5.17 2.10 1.03
CA THR A 43 6.15 1.16 1.61
C THR A 43 5.46 -0.16 1.99
N ALA A 44 6.15 -1.07 2.66
CA ALA A 44 5.61 -2.32 3.21
C ALA A 44 6.52 -2.84 4.32
N ASP A 45 5.94 -3.60 5.27
CA ASP A 45 6.68 -4.24 6.37
C ASP A 45 7.82 -5.18 5.92
N VAL A 46 7.66 -5.83 4.77
CA VAL A 46 8.63 -6.77 4.20
C VAL A 46 9.80 -6.08 3.47
N TYR A 47 9.67 -4.81 3.08
CA TYR A 47 10.69 -4.15 2.25
C TYR A 47 11.99 -3.92 3.03
N GLY A 48 13.11 -4.40 2.47
CA GLY A 48 14.43 -4.28 3.07
C GLY A 48 14.55 -4.94 4.44
N ALA A 49 13.90 -6.10 4.65
CA ALA A 49 13.82 -6.75 5.96
C ALA A 49 13.31 -5.80 7.07
N SER A 50 12.22 -5.08 6.76
CA SER A 50 11.60 -4.06 7.60
C SER A 50 12.41 -2.77 7.80
N ALA A 51 13.57 -2.61 7.16
CA ALA A 51 14.35 -1.36 7.23
C ALA A 51 13.67 -0.20 6.47
N ASN A 52 12.83 -0.49 5.47
CA ASN A 52 12.24 0.56 4.63
C ASN A 52 11.26 1.44 5.41
N GLU A 53 10.41 0.86 6.25
CA GLU A 53 9.50 1.63 7.11
C GLU A 53 10.27 2.51 8.11
N VAL A 54 11.39 2.02 8.65
CA VAL A 54 12.25 2.82 9.53
C VAL A 54 12.85 4.02 8.79
N LEU A 55 13.34 3.81 7.57
CA LEU A 55 13.84 4.89 6.71
C LEU A 55 12.76 5.92 6.39
N VAL A 56 11.57 5.46 5.99
CA VAL A 56 10.43 6.34 5.70
C VAL A 56 10.02 7.12 6.95
N GLY A 57 9.93 6.48 8.12
CA GLY A 57 9.63 7.13 9.39
C GLY A 57 10.62 8.26 9.74
N LYS A 58 11.93 8.02 9.54
CA LYS A 58 12.96 9.05 9.71
C LYS A 58 12.75 10.26 8.77
N ALA A 59 12.32 10.02 7.54
CA ALA A 59 12.03 11.09 6.58
C ALA A 59 10.76 11.87 6.96
N LEU A 60 9.70 11.18 7.40
CA LEU A 60 8.44 11.80 7.80
C LEU A 60 8.59 12.76 9.00
N LYS A 61 9.51 12.49 9.93
CA LYS A 61 9.84 13.41 11.03
C LYS A 61 10.35 14.78 10.56
N GLN A 62 10.82 14.89 9.32
CA GLN A 62 11.34 16.12 8.73
C GLN A 62 10.34 16.77 7.77
N LEU A 63 9.11 16.25 7.69
CA LEU A 63 8.07 16.69 6.76
C LEU A 63 6.75 16.93 7.52
N PRO A 64 5.85 17.76 6.98
CA PRO A 64 4.51 17.94 7.56
C PRO A 64 3.67 16.66 7.38
N ARG A 65 3.62 15.80 8.41
CA ARG A 65 2.97 14.48 8.40
C ARG A 65 1.52 14.54 7.93
N GLU A 66 0.78 15.59 8.29
CA GLU A 66 -0.62 15.80 7.94
C GLU A 66 -0.85 16.08 6.45
N LYS A 67 0.18 16.51 5.72
CA LYS A 67 0.13 16.69 4.27
C LYS A 67 0.48 15.44 3.48
N ILE A 68 0.94 14.39 4.16
CA ILE A 68 1.40 13.14 3.55
C ILE A 68 0.36 12.06 3.73
N GLN A 69 0.09 11.31 2.68
CA GLN A 69 -0.71 10.09 2.72
C GLN A 69 0.27 8.92 2.70
N LEU A 70 0.41 8.26 3.85
CA LEU A 70 1.32 7.14 4.02
C LEU A 70 0.58 5.83 3.76
N ALA A 71 1.07 5.07 2.79
CA ALA A 71 0.65 3.71 2.52
C ALA A 71 1.69 2.69 3.01
N THR A 72 1.25 1.69 3.77
CA THR A 72 2.08 0.51 4.07
C THR A 72 1.22 -0.76 4.05
N LYS A 73 1.85 -1.93 4.19
CA LYS A 73 1.23 -3.23 3.91
C LYS A 73 1.68 -4.28 4.91
N PHE A 74 0.85 -5.31 5.07
CA PHE A 74 1.13 -6.52 5.83
C PHE A 74 0.77 -7.79 5.07
N GLY A 75 1.14 -8.94 5.61
CA GLY A 75 0.58 -10.23 5.20
C GLY A 75 1.60 -11.21 4.65
N ILE A 76 2.78 -10.75 4.24
CA ILE A 76 3.90 -11.62 3.89
C ILE A 76 4.69 -11.92 5.17
N ALA A 77 4.48 -13.09 5.74
CA ALA A 77 5.06 -13.51 7.01
C ALA A 77 6.48 -14.11 6.89
N GLY A 78 6.88 -14.50 5.68
CA GLY A 78 8.19 -15.07 5.42
C GLY A 78 8.32 -15.61 4.01
N ILE A 79 9.51 -16.13 3.72
CA ILE A 79 9.83 -16.82 2.47
C ILE A 79 10.35 -18.20 2.85
N GLU A 80 9.70 -19.24 2.32
CA GLU A 80 10.09 -20.63 2.45
C GLU A 80 10.49 -21.20 1.07
N PRO A 81 11.15 -22.37 1.00
CA PRO A 81 11.51 -22.99 -0.28
C PRO A 81 10.31 -23.22 -1.22
N THR A 82 9.12 -23.35 -0.65
CA THR A 82 7.84 -23.57 -1.35
C THR A 82 7.16 -22.27 -1.81
N GLY A 83 7.67 -21.09 -1.40
CA GLY A 83 7.12 -19.80 -1.77
C GLY A 83 6.96 -18.84 -0.59
N LEU A 84 6.14 -17.80 -0.80
CA LEU A 84 5.81 -16.85 0.25
C LEU A 84 4.87 -17.47 1.28
N VAL A 85 5.14 -17.26 2.55
CA VAL A 85 4.21 -17.58 3.65
C VAL A 85 3.30 -16.38 3.84
N ILE A 86 2.01 -16.55 3.55
CA ILE A 86 1.01 -15.48 3.66
C ILE A 86 0.13 -15.71 4.88
N LYS A 87 -0.14 -14.67 5.65
CA LYS A 87 -1.01 -14.70 6.84
C LYS A 87 -1.98 -13.53 6.85
N GLY A 88 -3.27 -13.85 6.95
CA GLY A 88 -4.37 -12.89 7.04
C GLY A 88 -5.15 -12.97 8.35
N THR A 89 -4.73 -13.79 9.32
CA THR A 89 -5.48 -13.95 10.57
C THR A 89 -5.58 -12.62 11.33
N PRO A 90 -6.71 -12.35 12.03
CA PRO A 90 -6.91 -11.12 12.79
C PRO A 90 -5.74 -10.77 13.72
N GLU A 91 -5.19 -11.76 14.42
CA GLU A 91 -4.08 -11.55 15.35
C GLU A 91 -2.82 -11.08 14.62
N TYR A 92 -2.57 -11.61 13.43
CA TYR A 92 -1.43 -11.25 12.61
C TYR A 92 -1.60 -9.86 11.99
N VAL A 93 -2.79 -9.54 11.48
CA VAL A 93 -3.16 -8.20 10.98
C VAL A 93 -2.84 -7.14 12.04
N ARG A 94 -3.33 -7.34 13.27
CA ARG A 94 -3.10 -6.40 14.37
C ARG A 94 -1.62 -6.30 14.73
N ALA A 95 -0.94 -7.43 14.92
CA ALA A 95 0.47 -7.44 15.26
C ALA A 95 1.34 -6.69 14.23
N CYS A 96 1.07 -6.90 12.92
CA CYS A 96 1.74 -6.17 11.86
C CYS A 96 1.43 -4.67 11.89
N CYS A 97 0.17 -4.28 12.17
CA CYS A 97 -0.21 -2.87 12.24
C CYS A 97 0.55 -2.15 13.35
N GLU A 98 0.55 -2.69 14.58
CA GLU A 98 1.29 -2.11 15.71
C GLU A 98 2.79 -2.01 15.41
N ALA A 99 3.35 -3.06 14.79
CA ALA A 99 4.77 -3.08 14.45
C ALA A 99 5.12 -2.03 13.39
N SER A 100 4.24 -1.83 12.40
CA SER A 100 4.41 -0.83 11.34
C SER A 100 4.35 0.58 11.92
N LEU A 101 3.33 0.88 12.75
CA LEU A 101 3.22 2.17 13.47
C LEU A 101 4.48 2.48 14.27
N LYS A 102 5.02 1.48 14.98
CA LYS A 102 6.26 1.62 15.76
C LYS A 102 7.49 1.87 14.88
N ARG A 103 7.65 1.15 13.76
CA ARG A 103 8.80 1.32 12.86
C ARG A 103 8.77 2.66 12.13
N LEU A 104 7.59 3.08 11.70
CA LEU A 104 7.34 4.37 11.06
C LEU A 104 7.39 5.53 12.07
N ASP A 105 7.21 5.24 13.36
CA ASP A 105 7.10 6.21 14.45
C ASP A 105 6.00 7.25 14.19
N VAL A 106 4.79 6.75 13.88
CA VAL A 106 3.59 7.53 13.59
C VAL A 106 2.41 7.01 14.41
N GLU A 107 1.46 7.88 14.70
CA GLU A 107 0.24 7.52 15.45
C GLU A 107 -0.81 6.82 14.57
N TYR A 108 -0.77 7.06 13.25
CA TYR A 108 -1.71 6.47 12.30
C TYR A 108 -1.08 6.24 10.92
N ILE A 109 -1.64 5.27 10.19
CA ILE A 109 -1.38 4.99 8.78
C ILE A 109 -2.58 5.48 7.95
N ASP A 110 -2.33 6.17 6.83
CA ASP A 110 -3.44 6.65 6.00
C ASP A 110 -4.08 5.49 5.23
N LEU A 111 -3.29 4.65 4.58
CA LEU A 111 -3.78 3.52 3.79
C LEU A 111 -3.02 2.24 4.13
N TYR A 112 -3.74 1.22 4.61
CA TYR A 112 -3.14 -0.05 5.01
C TYR A 112 -3.62 -1.19 4.12
N TYR A 113 -2.68 -1.88 3.48
CA TYR A 113 -2.99 -2.96 2.54
C TYR A 113 -2.77 -4.34 3.14
N GLN A 114 -3.65 -5.28 2.82
CA GLN A 114 -3.22 -6.67 2.74
C GLN A 114 -2.37 -6.85 1.47
N HIS A 115 -1.08 -7.12 1.64
CA HIS A 115 -0.07 -7.17 0.58
C HIS A 115 -0.24 -8.37 -0.35
N ARG A 116 -0.68 -9.51 0.20
CA ARG A 116 -1.07 -10.71 -0.56
C ARG A 116 -2.24 -11.36 0.18
N VAL A 117 -3.21 -11.85 -0.58
CA VAL A 117 -4.40 -12.51 -0.02
C VAL A 117 -3.99 -13.85 0.58
N ASP A 118 -4.31 -14.06 1.86
CA ASP A 118 -4.21 -15.37 2.51
C ASP A 118 -5.41 -16.23 2.07
N ILE A 119 -5.14 -17.36 1.40
CA ILE A 119 -6.18 -18.27 0.92
C ILE A 119 -6.70 -19.23 2.01
N SER A 120 -6.02 -19.28 3.16
CA SER A 120 -6.39 -20.14 4.30
C SER A 120 -7.29 -19.44 5.31
N THR A 121 -7.30 -18.10 5.30
CA THR A 121 -8.15 -17.26 6.17
C THR A 121 -9.27 -16.65 5.32
N PRO A 122 -10.55 -16.76 5.71
CA PRO A 122 -11.62 -16.01 5.06
C PRO A 122 -11.31 -14.51 5.01
N ILE A 123 -11.48 -13.89 3.85
CA ILE A 123 -11.16 -12.46 3.68
C ILE A 123 -11.99 -11.59 4.63
N GLU A 124 -13.20 -12.03 4.98
CA GLU A 124 -14.09 -11.35 5.92
C GLU A 124 -13.49 -11.24 7.33
N ASP A 125 -12.74 -12.25 7.79
CA ASP A 125 -12.07 -12.22 9.08
C ASP A 125 -10.91 -11.22 9.06
N THR A 126 -10.14 -11.21 7.97
CA THR A 126 -9.05 -10.24 7.76
C THR A 126 -9.60 -8.81 7.76
N MET A 127 -10.66 -8.58 6.97
CA MET A 127 -11.32 -7.27 6.85
C MET A 127 -12.03 -6.86 8.14
N GLY A 128 -12.55 -7.80 8.91
CA GLY A 128 -13.15 -7.56 10.22
C GLY A 128 -12.15 -6.94 11.18
N GLU A 129 -10.90 -7.41 11.19
CA GLU A 129 -9.85 -6.81 12.01
C GLU A 129 -9.39 -5.45 11.48
N LEU A 130 -9.21 -5.32 10.16
CA LEU A 130 -8.87 -4.03 9.55
C LEU A 130 -9.93 -2.96 9.84
N LYS A 131 -11.22 -3.33 9.85
CA LYS A 131 -12.31 -2.44 10.25
C LYS A 131 -12.15 -1.93 11.69
N LYS A 132 -11.79 -2.80 12.64
CA LYS A 132 -11.53 -2.38 14.03
C LYS A 132 -10.36 -1.39 14.11
N LEU A 133 -9.28 -1.64 13.36
CA LEU A 133 -8.14 -0.73 13.30
C LEU A 133 -8.52 0.64 12.72
N VAL A 134 -9.51 0.69 11.82
CA VAL A 134 -10.10 1.94 11.32
C VAL A 134 -10.93 2.64 12.39
N GLU A 135 -11.79 1.91 13.10
CA GLU A 135 -12.60 2.43 14.20
C GLU A 135 -11.74 2.96 15.37
N GLU A 136 -10.58 2.34 15.61
CA GLU A 136 -9.57 2.78 16.59
C GLU A 136 -8.71 3.97 16.11
N GLY A 137 -8.82 4.37 14.85
CA GLY A 137 -8.05 5.47 14.25
C GLY A 137 -6.58 5.15 13.95
N LYS A 138 -6.17 3.88 14.10
CA LYS A 138 -4.79 3.42 13.77
C LYS A 138 -4.54 3.40 12.27
N VAL A 139 -5.59 3.13 11.50
CA VAL A 139 -5.60 3.15 10.04
C VAL A 139 -6.75 4.04 9.60
N LYS A 140 -6.62 4.82 8.53
CA LYS A 140 -7.76 5.61 8.01
C LYS A 140 -8.51 4.91 6.88
N PHE A 141 -7.78 4.20 6.02
CA PHE A 141 -8.30 3.57 4.81
C PHE A 141 -7.71 2.18 4.63
N ILE A 142 -8.50 1.27 4.05
CA ILE A 142 -8.10 -0.11 3.77
C ILE A 142 -7.84 -0.26 2.27
N GLY A 143 -6.78 -0.98 1.93
CA GLY A 143 -6.52 -1.42 0.56
C GLY A 143 -6.31 -2.93 0.46
N LEU A 144 -6.40 -3.45 -0.75
CA LEU A 144 -5.95 -4.81 -1.09
C LEU A 144 -4.87 -4.72 -2.17
N SER A 145 -3.97 -5.69 -2.20
CA SER A 145 -3.00 -5.85 -3.26
C SER A 145 -3.19 -7.24 -3.87
N GLU A 146 -3.22 -7.29 -5.20
CA GLU A 146 -3.17 -8.55 -5.95
C GLU A 146 -4.33 -9.50 -5.61
N ALA A 147 -5.52 -8.89 -5.40
CA ALA A 147 -6.73 -9.60 -5.03
C ALA A 147 -7.62 -9.86 -6.25
N GLY A 148 -8.22 -11.05 -6.30
CA GLY A 148 -9.17 -11.41 -7.34
C GLY A 148 -10.57 -10.80 -7.14
N PRO A 149 -11.43 -10.87 -8.17
CA PRO A 149 -12.76 -10.25 -8.17
C PRO A 149 -13.67 -10.70 -7.00
N ASP A 150 -13.71 -12.00 -6.70
CA ASP A 150 -14.51 -12.55 -5.59
C ASP A 150 -14.05 -11.98 -4.25
N THR A 151 -12.75 -12.04 -3.98
CA THR A 151 -12.12 -11.48 -2.79
C THR A 151 -12.44 -10.01 -2.62
N ILE A 152 -12.35 -9.21 -3.70
CA ILE A 152 -12.66 -7.77 -3.68
C ILE A 152 -14.12 -7.54 -3.27
N ARG A 153 -15.07 -8.25 -3.88
CA ARG A 153 -16.51 -8.09 -3.58
C ARG A 153 -16.81 -8.42 -2.12
N ARG A 154 -16.30 -9.56 -1.65
CA ARG A 154 -16.50 -10.04 -0.28
C ARG A 154 -15.87 -9.12 0.76
N ALA A 155 -14.64 -8.69 0.52
CA ALA A 155 -13.95 -7.73 1.37
C ALA A 155 -14.68 -6.37 1.44
N HIS A 156 -15.08 -5.83 0.29
CA HIS A 156 -15.76 -4.54 0.21
C HIS A 156 -17.14 -4.55 0.90
N ALA A 157 -17.80 -5.71 0.97
CA ALA A 157 -19.05 -5.88 1.71
C ALA A 157 -18.86 -5.78 3.24
N VAL A 158 -17.68 -6.10 3.78
CA VAL A 158 -17.38 -5.99 5.21
C VAL A 158 -16.98 -4.56 5.60
N HIS A 159 -16.09 -3.95 4.81
CA HIS A 159 -15.71 -2.55 4.95
C HIS A 159 -15.25 -1.98 3.59
N PRO A 160 -15.60 -0.73 3.25
CA PRO A 160 -15.22 -0.14 1.97
C PRO A 160 -13.71 -0.16 1.71
N ILE A 161 -13.31 -0.85 0.66
CA ILE A 161 -11.93 -0.82 0.16
C ILE A 161 -11.72 0.53 -0.55
N THR A 162 -10.65 1.23 -0.19
CA THR A 162 -10.29 2.52 -0.78
C THR A 162 -9.45 2.36 -2.04
N ALA A 163 -8.52 1.41 -2.05
CA ALA A 163 -7.63 1.18 -3.17
C ALA A 163 -7.31 -0.31 -3.40
N LEU A 164 -7.14 -0.68 -4.66
CA LEU A 164 -6.59 -1.95 -5.09
C LEU A 164 -5.24 -1.69 -5.77
N GLN A 165 -4.18 -2.32 -5.29
CA GLN A 165 -2.87 -2.29 -5.94
C GLN A 165 -2.69 -3.50 -6.85
N MET A 166 -2.45 -3.26 -8.14
CA MET A 166 -2.25 -4.30 -9.17
C MET A 166 -1.09 -3.91 -10.08
N GLU A 167 -0.49 -4.89 -10.75
CA GLU A 167 0.37 -4.64 -11.90
C GLU A 167 -0.47 -4.20 -13.11
N TRP A 168 -0.21 -2.99 -13.62
CA TRP A 168 -0.83 -2.51 -14.85
C TRP A 168 0.18 -1.68 -15.65
N SER A 169 0.28 -1.93 -16.95
CA SER A 169 1.18 -1.16 -17.81
C SER A 169 0.80 -1.36 -19.28
N LEU A 170 1.53 -0.72 -20.19
CA LEU A 170 1.41 -1.03 -21.62
C LEU A 170 1.72 -2.50 -21.93
N TRP A 171 2.49 -3.18 -21.08
CA TRP A 171 2.90 -4.58 -21.26
C TRP A 171 2.06 -5.58 -20.45
N THR A 172 1.36 -5.12 -19.41
CA THR A 172 0.57 -5.98 -18.52
C THR A 172 -0.83 -5.38 -18.39
N ARG A 173 -1.83 -5.96 -19.08
CA ARG A 173 -3.19 -5.40 -19.19
C ARG A 173 -4.30 -6.37 -18.76
N ASP A 174 -3.93 -7.47 -18.11
CA ASP A 174 -4.85 -8.57 -17.76
C ASP A 174 -5.99 -8.13 -16.83
N ILE A 175 -5.79 -7.04 -16.08
CA ILE A 175 -6.80 -6.50 -15.16
C ILE A 175 -7.94 -5.72 -15.85
N GLU A 176 -7.82 -5.41 -17.14
CA GLU A 176 -8.75 -4.50 -17.82
C GLU A 176 -10.13 -5.12 -18.11
N GLU A 177 -10.20 -6.45 -18.25
CA GLU A 177 -11.45 -7.13 -18.59
C GLU A 177 -12.42 -7.21 -17.40
N GLU A 178 -11.90 -7.46 -16.20
CA GLU A 178 -12.75 -7.75 -15.03
C GLU A 178 -12.48 -6.84 -13.82
N ILE A 179 -11.21 -6.65 -13.44
CA ILE A 179 -10.83 -5.89 -12.25
C ILE A 179 -11.10 -4.40 -12.44
N VAL A 180 -10.72 -3.80 -13.57
CA VAL A 180 -10.94 -2.37 -13.84
C VAL A 180 -12.45 -2.02 -13.83
N PRO A 181 -13.34 -2.74 -14.55
CA PRO A 181 -14.77 -2.53 -14.46
C PRO A 181 -15.33 -2.72 -13.04
N LEU A 182 -14.85 -3.75 -12.33
CA LEU A 182 -15.25 -4.01 -10.95
C LEU A 182 -14.90 -2.83 -10.05
N CYS A 183 -13.64 -2.41 -10.00
CA CYS A 183 -13.19 -1.30 -9.17
C CYS A 183 -13.96 -0.02 -9.48
N ARG A 184 -14.27 0.26 -10.77
CA ARG A 184 -15.12 1.39 -11.15
C ARG A 184 -16.53 1.28 -10.59
N SER A 185 -17.15 0.10 -10.66
CA SER A 185 -18.52 -0.12 -10.20
C SER A 185 -18.71 0.08 -8.69
N VAL A 186 -17.66 -0.13 -7.89
CA VAL A 186 -17.66 0.03 -6.42
C VAL A 186 -16.74 1.17 -5.93
N GLN A 187 -16.34 2.08 -6.84
CA GLN A 187 -15.55 3.29 -6.54
C GLN A 187 -14.21 3.02 -5.81
N ILE A 188 -13.56 1.91 -6.11
CA ILE A 188 -12.22 1.58 -5.62
C ILE A 188 -11.17 2.24 -6.53
N LEU A 189 -10.18 2.92 -5.93
CA LEU A 189 -9.02 3.47 -6.64
C LEU A 189 -8.10 2.36 -7.13
N ILE A 190 -7.67 2.40 -8.39
CA ILE A 190 -6.58 1.53 -8.85
C ILE A 190 -5.25 2.24 -8.63
N HIS A 191 -4.42 1.59 -7.82
CA HIS A 191 -3.06 1.98 -7.52
C HIS A 191 -2.11 1.13 -8.34
N ASP A 192 -1.47 1.73 -9.33
CA ASP A 192 -0.66 0.99 -10.28
C ASP A 192 0.78 0.79 -9.77
N LEU A 193 1.26 -0.46 -9.85
CA LEU A 193 2.66 -0.81 -9.65
C LEU A 193 3.43 -0.74 -10.99
N LEU A 194 3.55 0.46 -11.57
CA LEU A 194 4.22 0.64 -12.86
C LEU A 194 5.72 0.36 -12.78
N ARG A 195 6.15 -0.73 -13.43
CA ARG A 195 7.56 -1.04 -13.70
C ARG A 195 8.00 -0.33 -14.98
N ILE A 196 8.49 0.90 -14.85
CA ILE A 196 8.93 1.71 -16.02
C ILE A 196 10.30 1.23 -16.54
N SER A 197 11.08 0.56 -15.69
CA SER A 197 12.35 -0.11 -16.00
C SER A 197 12.69 -1.09 -14.86
N SER A 198 13.75 -1.90 -15.01
CA SER A 198 14.22 -2.87 -14.00
C SER A 198 14.51 -2.30 -12.61
N CYS A 199 14.52 -0.97 -12.43
CA CYS A 199 15.04 -0.30 -11.23
C CYS A 199 14.17 0.86 -10.65
N ILE A 200 13.03 1.25 -11.23
CA ILE A 200 12.24 2.40 -10.75
C ILE A 200 10.74 2.07 -10.74
N PHE A 201 10.10 2.22 -9.56
CA PHE A 201 8.65 2.22 -9.40
C PHE A 201 8.15 3.67 -9.33
N ILE A 202 7.38 4.07 -10.32
CA ILE A 202 6.58 5.28 -10.25
C ILE A 202 5.15 4.80 -10.06
N LEU A 203 4.52 5.14 -8.94
CA LEU A 203 3.14 4.73 -8.71
C LEU A 203 2.22 5.77 -9.34
N PHE A 204 1.47 5.35 -10.35
CA PHE A 204 0.40 6.18 -10.88
C PHE A 204 -0.89 5.86 -10.13
N LEU A 205 -1.50 6.91 -9.57
CA LEU A 205 -2.82 6.79 -8.98
C LEU A 205 -3.85 7.16 -10.05
N PHE A 206 -4.61 6.17 -10.51
CA PHE A 206 -5.71 6.39 -11.42
C PHE A 206 -7.01 6.64 -10.63
N THR A 207 -7.11 7.82 -10.02
CA THR A 207 -8.41 8.32 -9.56
C THR A 207 -9.27 8.64 -10.78
N PHE A 208 -10.33 7.84 -10.99
CA PHE A 208 -11.44 8.25 -11.85
C PHE A 208 -12.23 9.32 -11.09
N SER A 209 -11.79 10.58 -11.14
CA SER A 209 -12.65 11.70 -10.75
C SER A 209 -13.70 11.86 -11.83
N PHE A 210 -14.96 11.52 -11.54
CA PHE A 210 -16.08 12.10 -12.27
C PHE A 210 -16.17 13.57 -11.86
N GLN A 211 -15.73 14.46 -12.75
CA GLN A 211 -16.42 15.75 -12.84
C GLN A 211 -17.80 15.43 -13.40
N PHE A 212 -18.82 15.44 -12.55
CA PHE A 212 -20.16 15.74 -13.01
C PHE A 212 -20.12 17.21 -13.43
N ASN A 213 -20.06 17.46 -14.74
CA ASN A 213 -20.64 18.69 -15.27
C ASN A 213 -22.15 18.46 -15.33
N ASP A 214 -22.87 19.50 -14.90
CA ASP A 214 -24.33 19.59 -14.78
C ASP A 214 -25.15 19.01 -15.95
#